data_AF-A0A1J5JV10-F1
#
_entry.id   AF-A0A1J5JV10-F1
#
_cell.length_a   1.000
_cell.length_b   1.000
_cell.length_c   1.000
_cell.angle_alpha   90.00
_cell.angle_beta   90.00
_cell.angle_gamma   90.00
#
_symmetry.space_group_name_H-M   'P 1'
#
loop_
_entity.id
_entity.type
_entity.pdbx_description
1 polymer ?
#
loop_
_entity_poly.entity_id
_entity_poly.type
_entity_poly.pdbx_seq_one_letter_code
_entity_poly.pdbx_strand_id
1 'polypeptide(L)'
;TGARIAPAEIAFLAGWRGGRAAAYRGARRAVVAADYVYDGSEKLARVADDLALIELDQPIRLASIRPFETGALPARGDAVGVVSYAQGRAEAASLQEVCHVLGQQPGVLVLSCKVDFGSSGAPIFAITGGVARVVSVVSAKAEIDGQQVALGTSLAAPLADLRAALVEEDGVFYRATPAIHLLSGHQAGGAKFVRP
;
A
#
# COMPACT_ATOMS: atom_id res chain seq x y z
N THR A 1 11.37 9.68 8.00
CA THR A 1 12.54 9.88 7.10
C THR A 1 12.18 9.77 5.63
N GLY A 2 10.95 9.41 5.23
CA GLY A 2 10.54 9.35 3.81
C GLY A 2 11.26 8.30 2.96
N ALA A 3 12.26 7.61 3.53
CA ALA A 3 13.04 6.59 2.84
C ALA A 3 12.16 5.41 2.46
N ARG A 4 12.35 4.90 1.24
CA ARG A 4 11.70 3.69 0.77
C ARG A 4 12.18 2.49 1.59
N ILE A 5 11.23 1.66 2.01
CA ILE A 5 11.51 0.37 2.65
C ILE A 5 11.81 -0.64 1.54
N ALA A 6 12.85 -1.46 1.68
CA ALA A 6 13.13 -2.47 0.68
C ALA A 6 12.02 -3.53 0.69
N PRO A 7 11.55 -4.04 -0.47
CA PRO A 7 10.50 -5.06 -0.50
C PRO A 7 10.82 -6.29 0.36
N ALA A 8 12.09 -6.69 0.45
CA ALA A 8 12.53 -7.81 1.27
C ALA A 8 12.29 -7.63 2.79
N GLU A 9 12.04 -6.41 3.26
CA GLU A 9 11.72 -6.10 4.65
C GLU A 9 10.20 -6.13 4.93
N ILE A 10 9.37 -6.26 3.89
CA ILE A 10 7.91 -6.24 4.00
C ILE A 10 7.37 -7.67 4.13
N ALA A 11 6.57 -7.88 5.18
CA ALA A 11 5.84 -9.13 5.40
C ALA A 11 4.33 -8.91 5.32
N PHE A 12 3.63 -9.80 4.61
CA PHE A 12 2.19 -9.86 4.55
C PHE A 12 1.66 -11.08 5.33
N LEU A 13 0.87 -10.80 6.37
CA LEU A 13 0.38 -11.78 7.33
C LEU A 13 -1.12 -12.03 7.12
N ALA A 14 -1.45 -12.94 6.20
CA ALA A 14 -2.83 -13.20 5.82
C ALA A 14 -3.59 -13.94 6.93
N GLY A 15 -4.75 -13.40 7.32
CA GLY A 15 -5.59 -13.99 8.37
C GLY A 15 -4.96 -13.91 9.76
N TRP A 16 -4.15 -12.88 10.04
CA TRP A 16 -3.53 -12.66 11.34
C TRP A 16 -4.57 -12.50 12.47
N ARG A 17 -4.52 -13.39 13.46
CA ARG A 17 -5.35 -13.35 14.67
C ARG A 17 -4.69 -14.12 15.82
N GLY A 18 -4.53 -13.47 16.97
CA GLY A 18 -4.02 -14.09 18.20
C GLY A 18 -2.59 -14.62 18.07
N GLY A 19 -1.67 -13.81 17.53
CA GLY A 19 -0.26 -14.16 17.40
C GLY A 19 0.10 -15.05 16.22
N ARG A 20 -0.86 -15.38 15.33
CA ARG A 20 -0.62 -16.28 14.20
C ARG A 20 -1.36 -15.87 12.95
N ALA A 21 -0.70 -15.99 11.81
CA ALA A 21 -1.31 -15.89 10.48
C ALA A 21 -1.59 -17.28 9.90
N ALA A 22 -2.61 -17.34 9.05
CA ALA A 22 -2.89 -18.52 8.24
C ALA A 22 -1.89 -18.66 7.07
N ALA A 23 -1.32 -17.55 6.58
CA ALA A 23 -0.22 -17.55 5.63
C ALA A 23 0.73 -16.36 5.86
N TYR A 24 2.03 -16.63 5.75
CA TYR A 24 3.10 -15.64 5.81
C TYR A 24 3.70 -15.49 4.41
N ARG A 25 3.84 -14.25 3.92
CA ARG A 25 4.41 -13.95 2.61
C ARG A 25 5.39 -12.80 2.71
N GLY A 26 6.49 -12.86 1.96
CA GLY A 26 7.33 -11.70 1.69
C GLY A 26 6.77 -10.87 0.53
N ALA A 27 7.27 -9.65 0.37
CA ALA A 27 7.06 -8.89 -0.85
C ALA A 27 8.17 -9.19 -1.86
N ARG A 28 7.78 -9.51 -3.09
CA ARG A 28 8.68 -9.61 -4.25
C ARG A 28 9.02 -8.22 -4.77
N ARG A 29 8.00 -7.39 -4.93
CA ARG A 29 8.08 -6.02 -5.45
C ARG A 29 7.07 -5.14 -4.73
N ALA A 30 7.37 -3.85 -4.67
CA ALA A 30 6.46 -2.83 -4.20
C ALA A 30 6.57 -1.61 -5.11
N VAL A 31 5.44 -1.22 -5.71
CA VAL A 31 5.32 0.01 -6.51
C VAL A 31 4.49 1.02 -5.74
N VAL A 32 4.83 2.29 -5.87
CA VAL A 32 4.15 3.42 -5.22
C VAL A 32 3.68 4.36 -6.31
N ALA A 33 2.55 5.05 -6.10
CA ALA A 33 2.03 6.00 -7.08
C ALA A 33 3.11 7.04 -7.44
N ALA A 34 3.24 7.35 -8.73
CA ALA A 34 4.33 8.18 -9.23
C ALA A 34 4.31 9.60 -8.65
N ASP A 35 3.11 10.11 -8.40
CA ASP A 35 2.88 11.48 -7.91
C ASP A 35 2.92 11.59 -6.38
N TYR A 36 3.14 10.47 -5.66
CA TYR A 36 3.22 10.49 -4.21
C TYR A 36 4.50 11.16 -3.70
N VAL A 37 4.34 12.29 -3.02
CA VAL A 37 5.42 13.04 -2.36
C VAL A 37 5.20 13.04 -0.84
N TYR A 38 6.09 12.35 -0.11
CA TYR A 38 5.97 12.15 1.34
C TYR A 38 5.86 13.46 2.14
N ASP A 39 6.69 14.45 1.80
CA ASP A 39 6.79 15.78 2.41
C ASP A 39 6.06 16.89 1.62
N GLY A 40 5.15 16.51 0.73
CA GLY A 40 4.34 17.45 -0.03
C GLY A 40 3.54 18.39 0.89
N SER A 41 3.54 19.68 0.56
CA SER A 41 2.86 20.73 1.34
C SER A 41 1.34 20.64 1.27
N GLU A 42 0.80 20.08 0.18
CA GLU A 42 -0.64 19.93 -0.03
C GLU A 42 -1.15 18.58 0.49
N LYS A 43 -1.82 18.62 1.64
CA LYS A 43 -2.32 17.43 2.32
C LYS A 43 -3.30 16.60 1.47
N LEU A 44 -4.19 17.26 0.72
CA LEU A 44 -5.19 16.57 -0.11
C LEU A 44 -4.56 15.90 -1.33
N ALA A 45 -3.66 16.59 -2.03
CA ALA A 45 -2.92 16.01 -3.15
C ALA A 45 -2.14 14.77 -2.69
N ARG A 46 -1.41 14.89 -1.57
CA ARG A 46 -0.68 13.74 -1.01
C ARG A 46 -1.59 12.54 -0.70
N VAL A 47 -2.79 12.80 -0.16
CA VAL A 47 -3.76 11.72 0.12
C VAL A 47 -4.30 11.11 -1.17
N ALA A 48 -4.55 11.91 -2.21
CA ALA A 48 -5.05 11.42 -3.49
C ALA A 48 -4.11 10.39 -4.15
N ASP A 49 -2.81 10.51 -3.86
CA ASP A 49 -1.76 9.64 -4.40
C ASP A 49 -1.16 8.69 -3.36
N ASP A 50 -1.69 8.64 -2.13
CA ASP A 50 -1.19 7.76 -1.07
C ASP A 50 -1.69 6.32 -1.30
N LEU A 51 -1.13 5.67 -2.31
CA LEU A 51 -1.41 4.29 -2.67
C LEU A 51 -0.13 3.58 -3.14
N ALA A 52 -0.01 2.33 -2.73
CA ALA A 52 1.05 1.42 -3.17
C ALA A 52 0.45 0.05 -3.48
N LEU A 53 1.12 -0.70 -4.35
CA LEU A 53 0.76 -2.07 -4.69
C LEU A 53 1.97 -2.98 -4.43
N ILE A 54 1.71 -4.07 -3.71
CA ILE A 54 2.72 -5.04 -3.30
C ILE A 54 2.44 -6.36 -4.03
N GLU A 55 3.43 -6.84 -4.77
CA GLU A 55 3.41 -8.21 -5.30
C GLU A 55 4.01 -9.15 -4.26
N LEU A 56 3.25 -10.16 -3.87
CA LEU A 56 3.70 -11.18 -2.92
C LEU A 56 4.69 -12.14 -3.61
N ASP A 57 5.69 -12.60 -2.85
CA ASP A 57 6.68 -13.58 -3.31
C ASP A 57 6.08 -14.94 -3.72
N GLN A 58 4.95 -15.29 -3.10
CA GLN A 58 4.22 -16.52 -3.35
C GLN A 58 2.70 -16.28 -3.27
N PRO A 59 1.90 -17.00 -4.09
CA PRO A 59 0.45 -16.88 -4.02
C PRO A 59 -0.11 -17.41 -2.69
N ILE A 60 -1.24 -16.86 -2.26
CA ILE A 60 -2.03 -17.40 -1.15
C ILE A 60 -3.10 -18.33 -1.74
N ARG A 61 -2.90 -19.65 -1.61
CA ARG A 61 -3.80 -20.68 -2.13
C ARG A 61 -4.57 -21.36 -0.99
N LEU A 62 -5.33 -20.56 -0.23
CA LEU A 62 -6.12 -21.04 0.90
C LEU A 62 -7.60 -20.72 0.66
N ALA A 63 -8.46 -21.73 0.60
CA ALA A 63 -9.90 -21.53 0.33
C ALA A 63 -10.62 -20.69 1.41
N SER A 64 -10.07 -20.66 2.63
CA SER A 64 -10.53 -19.85 3.76
C SER A 64 -10.14 -18.36 3.64
N ILE A 65 -9.21 -18.00 2.76
CA ILE A 65 -8.76 -16.63 2.55
C ILE A 65 -9.11 -16.24 1.11
N ARG A 66 -10.18 -15.46 0.96
CA ARG A 66 -10.59 -14.94 -0.34
C ARG A 66 -10.18 -13.47 -0.47
N PRO A 67 -9.60 -13.06 -1.60
CA PRO A 67 -9.35 -11.65 -1.86
C PRO A 67 -10.68 -10.90 -1.96
N PHE A 68 -10.68 -9.65 -1.50
CA PHE A 68 -11.80 -8.75 -1.73
C PHE A 68 -11.67 -8.09 -3.10
N GLU A 69 -12.78 -7.95 -3.80
CA GLU A 69 -12.86 -7.15 -5.01
C GLU A 69 -12.79 -5.66 -4.68
N THR A 70 -12.35 -4.85 -5.65
CA THR A 70 -12.49 -3.40 -5.58
C THR A 70 -13.89 -2.97 -6.02
N GLY A 71 -14.45 -1.95 -5.37
CA GLY A 71 -15.76 -1.40 -5.68
C GLY A 71 -15.69 0.00 -6.29
N ALA A 72 -16.84 0.51 -6.71
CA ALA A 72 -16.99 1.92 -7.09
C ALA A 72 -16.86 2.85 -5.88
N LEU A 73 -16.49 4.11 -6.14
CA LEU A 73 -16.39 5.11 -5.08
C LEU A 73 -17.79 5.42 -4.50
N PRO A 74 -17.98 5.38 -3.18
CA PRO A 74 -19.29 5.57 -2.55
C PRO A 74 -19.69 7.06 -2.54
N ALA A 75 -21.00 7.32 -2.65
CA ALA A 75 -21.56 8.67 -2.64
C ALA A 75 -21.63 9.26 -1.23
N ARG A 76 -21.80 10.58 -1.15
CA ARG A 76 -22.04 11.27 0.13
C ARG A 76 -23.27 10.68 0.82
N GLY A 77 -23.14 10.37 2.11
CA GLY A 77 -24.17 9.75 2.93
C GLY A 77 -24.13 8.22 2.94
N ASP A 78 -23.40 7.57 2.03
CA ASP A 78 -23.29 6.12 2.01
C ASP A 78 -22.58 5.60 3.28
N ALA A 79 -23.05 4.44 3.75
CA ALA A 79 -22.43 3.73 4.85
C ALA A 79 -21.22 2.92 4.37
N VAL A 80 -20.13 3.02 5.14
CA VAL A 80 -18.89 2.28 4.92
C VAL A 80 -18.34 1.73 6.23
N GLY A 81 -17.49 0.70 6.12
CA GLY A 81 -16.80 0.10 7.26
C GLY A 81 -15.29 0.13 7.10
N VAL A 82 -14.56 0.22 8.20
CA VAL A 82 -13.09 0.16 8.22
C VAL A 82 -12.63 -1.00 9.08
N VAL A 83 -11.73 -1.81 8.55
CA VAL A 83 -11.07 -2.90 9.30
C VAL A 83 -9.61 -2.53 9.52
N SER A 84 -9.18 -2.36 10.77
CA SER A 84 -7.77 -2.01 11.05
C SER A 84 -7.15 -2.75 12.24
N TYR A 85 -5.83 -2.96 12.14
CA TYR A 85 -4.96 -3.43 13.20
C TYR A 85 -4.30 -2.21 13.88
N ALA A 86 -5.12 -1.34 14.47
CA ALA A 86 -4.66 -0.11 15.12
C ALA A 86 -3.78 -0.39 16.37
N GLN A 87 -3.07 0.65 16.83
CA GLN A 87 -2.24 0.58 18.03
C GLN A 87 -3.05 0.12 19.25
N GLY A 88 -2.49 -0.83 20.02
CA GLY A 88 -3.18 -1.47 21.15
C GLY A 88 -4.00 -2.72 20.80
N ARG A 89 -4.17 -3.05 19.52
CA ARG A 89 -4.90 -4.25 19.04
C ARG A 89 -4.22 -4.96 17.87
N ALA A 90 -2.88 -4.95 17.84
CA ALA A 90 -2.10 -5.56 16.76
C ALA A 90 -2.40 -7.07 16.57
N GLU A 91 -2.90 -7.74 17.60
CA GLU A 91 -3.21 -9.18 17.58
C GLU A 91 -4.61 -9.53 17.06
N ALA A 92 -5.50 -8.55 16.86
CA ALA A 92 -6.85 -8.80 16.35
C ALA A 92 -7.38 -7.63 15.52
N ALA A 93 -7.76 -7.91 14.27
CA ALA A 93 -8.49 -6.95 13.47
C ALA A 93 -9.78 -6.56 14.17
N SER A 94 -10.08 -5.26 14.18
CA SER A 94 -11.36 -4.76 14.63
C SER A 94 -12.04 -4.03 13.48
N LEU A 95 -13.28 -4.42 13.24
CA LEU A 95 -14.16 -3.78 12.29
C LEU A 95 -14.92 -2.66 13.00
N GLN A 96 -14.80 -1.44 12.50
CA GLN A 96 -15.75 -0.38 12.78
C GLN A 96 -16.81 -0.43 11.67
N GLU A 97 -17.98 -1.01 11.98
CA GLU A 97 -18.99 -1.38 10.99
C GLU A 97 -19.72 -0.19 10.35
N VAL A 98 -19.84 0.95 11.03
CA VAL A 98 -20.64 2.07 10.51
C VAL A 98 -19.96 3.42 10.72
N CYS A 99 -19.40 3.94 9.63
CA CYS A 99 -19.16 5.37 9.41
C CYS A 99 -19.78 5.79 8.07
N HIS A 100 -19.84 7.09 7.81
CA HIS A 100 -20.50 7.63 6.62
C HIS A 100 -19.54 8.46 5.79
N VAL A 101 -19.79 8.47 4.49
CA VAL A 101 -19.12 9.39 3.56
C VAL A 101 -19.65 10.81 3.79
N LEU A 102 -18.75 11.69 4.23
CA LEU A 102 -19.06 13.11 4.44
C LEU A 102 -18.98 13.90 3.13
N GLY A 103 -18.09 13.47 2.23
CA GLY A 103 -17.92 14.08 0.92
C GLY A 103 -16.75 13.47 0.16
N GLN A 104 -16.52 14.03 -1.01
CA GLN A 104 -15.43 13.65 -1.92
C GLN A 104 -14.71 14.92 -2.37
N GLN A 105 -13.42 14.78 -2.57
CA GLN A 105 -12.58 15.72 -3.32
C GLN A 105 -11.91 14.91 -4.45
N PRO A 106 -11.34 15.55 -5.48
CA PRO A 106 -10.61 14.82 -6.52
C PRO A 106 -9.58 13.86 -5.90
N GLY A 107 -9.74 12.56 -6.14
CA GLY A 107 -8.88 11.50 -5.61
C GLY A 107 -9.02 11.16 -4.11
N VAL A 108 -9.85 11.88 -3.35
CA VAL A 108 -9.94 11.75 -1.89
C VAL A 108 -11.36 11.54 -1.40
N LEU A 109 -11.53 10.56 -0.50
CA LEU A 109 -12.77 10.28 0.23
C LEU A 109 -12.68 10.84 1.65
N VAL A 110 -13.69 11.62 2.07
CA VAL A 110 -13.78 12.18 3.44
C VAL A 110 -14.84 11.42 4.22
N LEU A 111 -14.46 10.87 5.37
CA LEU A 111 -15.27 9.92 6.12
C LEU A 111 -15.39 10.31 7.59
N SER A 112 -16.54 9.99 8.20
CA SER A 112 -16.77 10.15 9.63
C SER A 112 -16.13 9.05 10.49
N CYS A 113 -15.23 8.23 9.93
CA CYS A 113 -14.65 7.07 10.62
C CYS A 113 -13.67 7.52 11.70
N LYS A 114 -13.68 6.82 12.84
CA LYS A 114 -12.72 7.05 13.92
C LYS A 114 -11.53 6.14 13.66
N VAL A 115 -10.49 6.68 13.05
CA VAL A 115 -9.26 5.93 12.76
C VAL A 115 -8.19 6.31 13.78
N ASP A 116 -7.46 5.33 14.28
CA ASP A 116 -6.34 5.51 15.21
C ASP A 116 -4.98 5.35 14.52
N PHE A 117 -3.89 5.71 15.20
CA PHE A 117 -2.55 5.41 14.68
C PHE A 117 -2.42 3.90 14.41
N GLY A 118 -1.74 3.55 13.30
CA GLY A 118 -1.71 2.17 12.80
C GLY A 118 -2.90 1.77 11.92
N SER A 119 -3.82 2.69 11.62
CA SER A 119 -4.90 2.44 10.64
C SER A 119 -4.50 2.79 9.20
N SER A 120 -3.33 3.40 8.94
CA SER A 120 -2.87 3.66 7.57
C SER A 120 -2.73 2.34 6.80
N GLY A 121 -3.19 2.32 5.55
CA GLY A 121 -3.26 1.10 4.75
C GLY A 121 -4.48 0.22 5.04
N ALA A 122 -5.33 0.57 6.02
CA ALA A 122 -6.55 -0.18 6.30
C ALA A 122 -7.55 -0.07 5.15
N PRO A 123 -8.18 -1.19 4.74
CA PRO A 123 -9.23 -1.15 3.72
C PRO A 123 -10.51 -0.49 4.26
N ILE A 124 -11.11 0.36 3.42
CA ILE A 124 -12.46 0.89 3.58
C ILE A 124 -13.38 0.08 2.68
N PHE A 125 -14.44 -0.47 3.27
CA PHE A 125 -15.40 -1.33 2.60
C PHE A 125 -16.74 -0.63 2.40
N ALA A 126 -17.33 -0.83 1.21
CA ALA A 126 -18.77 -0.72 1.03
C ALA A 126 -19.36 -2.13 1.02
N ILE A 127 -20.48 -2.32 1.71
CA ILE A 127 -21.20 -3.60 1.77
C ILE A 127 -22.54 -3.43 1.08
N THR A 128 -22.71 -4.07 -0.07
CA THR A 128 -23.95 -4.00 -0.85
C THR A 128 -24.43 -5.41 -1.14
N GLY A 129 -25.66 -5.74 -0.74
CA GLY A 129 -26.22 -7.09 -0.91
C GLY A 129 -25.41 -8.17 -0.18
N GLY A 130 -24.80 -7.83 0.95
CA GLY A 130 -23.95 -8.76 1.73
C GLY A 130 -22.54 -8.98 1.15
N VAL A 131 -22.18 -8.31 0.04
CA VAL A 131 -20.86 -8.41 -0.57
C VAL A 131 -20.03 -7.19 -0.19
N ALA A 132 -18.92 -7.42 0.51
CA ALA A 132 -17.95 -6.39 0.85
C ALA A 132 -16.97 -6.16 -0.31
N ARG A 133 -16.77 -4.90 -0.69
CA ARG A 133 -15.77 -4.48 -1.70
C ARG A 133 -14.90 -3.38 -1.14
N VAL A 134 -13.61 -3.44 -1.43
CA VAL A 134 -12.66 -2.37 -1.05
C VAL A 134 -12.91 -1.18 -1.97
N VAL A 135 -13.32 -0.05 -1.40
CA VAL A 135 -13.62 1.17 -2.16
C VAL A 135 -12.56 2.25 -1.98
N SER A 136 -11.77 2.16 -0.92
CA SER A 136 -10.71 3.11 -0.57
C SER A 136 -9.75 2.47 0.44
N VAL A 137 -8.61 3.12 0.67
CA VAL A 137 -7.63 2.77 1.70
C VAL A 137 -7.40 3.98 2.60
N VAL A 138 -7.37 3.78 3.91
CA VAL A 138 -7.11 4.84 4.89
C VAL A 138 -5.69 5.37 4.68
N SER A 139 -5.58 6.66 4.39
CA SER A 139 -4.30 7.36 4.23
C SER A 139 -3.99 8.20 5.46
N ALA A 140 -4.87 9.15 5.78
CA ALA A 140 -4.60 10.19 6.77
C ALA A 140 -5.81 10.50 7.66
N LYS A 141 -5.54 11.24 8.74
CA LYS A 141 -6.57 11.86 9.58
C LYS A 141 -6.58 13.37 9.34
N ALA A 142 -7.74 13.99 9.48
CA ALA A 142 -7.90 15.43 9.44
C ALA A 142 -8.96 15.88 10.45
N GLU A 143 -9.13 17.19 10.53
CA GLU A 143 -10.18 17.83 11.31
C GLU A 143 -10.93 18.81 10.41
N ILE A 144 -12.25 18.80 10.49
CA ILE A 144 -13.15 19.73 9.79
C ILE A 144 -14.15 20.22 10.81
N ASP A 145 -14.26 21.53 10.99
CA ASP A 145 -15.18 22.17 11.96
C ASP A 145 -15.09 21.59 13.38
N GLY A 146 -13.88 21.28 13.84
CA GLY A 146 -13.64 20.68 15.17
C GLY A 146 -13.95 19.18 15.27
N GLN A 147 -14.35 18.53 14.16
CA GLN A 147 -14.63 17.10 14.10
C GLN A 147 -13.51 16.33 13.42
N GLN A 148 -13.05 15.25 14.06
CA GLN A 148 -12.08 14.34 13.46
C GLN A 148 -12.71 13.55 12.30
N VAL A 149 -11.99 13.51 11.18
CA VAL A 149 -12.38 12.78 9.98
C VAL A 149 -11.23 11.90 9.50
N ALA A 150 -11.59 10.80 8.84
CA ALA A 150 -10.64 9.97 8.11
C ALA A 150 -10.62 10.40 6.64
N LEU A 151 -9.42 10.39 6.05
CA LEU A 151 -9.21 10.61 4.62
C LEU A 151 -8.74 9.30 3.99
N GLY A 152 -9.39 8.90 2.90
CA GLY A 152 -9.05 7.72 2.13
C GLY A 152 -8.70 8.05 0.69
N THR A 153 -7.79 7.28 0.12
CA THR A 153 -7.36 7.38 -1.27
C THR A 153 -8.37 6.71 -2.19
N SER A 154 -8.77 7.35 -3.29
CA SER A 154 -9.60 6.69 -4.30
C SER A 154 -8.82 5.61 -5.03
N LEU A 155 -9.41 4.44 -5.29
CA LEU A 155 -8.66 3.32 -5.86
C LEU A 155 -8.65 3.29 -7.39
N ALA A 156 -9.66 3.84 -8.07
CA ALA A 156 -9.90 3.51 -9.48
C ALA A 156 -8.71 3.82 -10.41
N ALA A 157 -8.34 5.09 -10.56
CA ALA A 157 -7.24 5.48 -11.44
C ALA A 157 -5.86 5.07 -10.87
N PRO A 158 -5.51 5.41 -9.60
CA PRO A 158 -4.18 5.11 -9.09
C PRO A 158 -3.86 3.60 -9.06
N LEU A 159 -4.85 2.74 -8.80
CA LEU A 159 -4.63 1.29 -8.84
C LEU A 159 -4.41 0.77 -10.26
N ALA A 160 -5.07 1.35 -11.26
CA ALA A 160 -4.85 0.99 -12.66
C ALA A 160 -3.42 1.33 -13.08
N ASP A 161 -2.94 2.52 -12.72
CA ASP A 161 -1.58 2.96 -13.02
C ASP A 161 -0.53 2.12 -12.30
N LEU A 162 -0.75 1.80 -11.02
CA LEU A 162 0.13 0.89 -10.26
C LEU A 162 0.19 -0.52 -10.87
N ARG A 163 -0.94 -1.03 -11.38
CA ARG A 163 -0.97 -2.33 -12.07
C ARG A 163 -0.22 -2.27 -13.39
N ALA A 164 -0.34 -1.19 -14.15
CA ALA A 164 0.42 -0.99 -15.38
C ALA A 164 1.92 -0.93 -15.08
N ALA A 165 2.33 -0.15 -14.07
CA ALA A 165 3.72 -0.04 -13.64
C ALA A 165 4.33 -1.40 -13.24
N LEU A 166 3.59 -2.27 -12.54
CA LEU A 166 4.07 -3.63 -12.24
C LEU A 166 4.34 -4.47 -13.49
N VAL A 167 3.50 -4.35 -14.51
CA VAL A 167 3.66 -5.07 -15.78
C VAL A 167 4.81 -4.49 -16.60
N GLU A 168 5.00 -3.16 -16.59
CA GLU A 168 6.11 -2.51 -17.28
C GLU A 168 7.46 -2.81 -16.63
N GLU A 169 7.51 -2.90 -15.29
CA GLU A 169 8.70 -3.35 -14.56
C GLU A 169 9.08 -4.82 -14.87
N ASP A 170 8.14 -5.65 -15.34
CA ASP A 170 8.45 -6.99 -15.86
C ASP A 170 9.15 -6.93 -17.25
N GLY A 171 9.11 -5.79 -17.94
CA GLY A 171 9.69 -5.55 -19.28
C GLY A 171 11.10 -4.96 -19.29
N VAL A 172 11.62 -4.50 -18.14
CA VAL A 172 12.98 -3.99 -18.03
C VAL A 172 13.82 -5.01 -17.27
N PHE A 173 14.70 -5.69 -18.00
CA PHE A 173 15.81 -6.45 -17.44
C PHE A 173 16.60 -5.54 -16.49
N TYR A 174 16.25 -5.50 -15.20
CA TYR A 174 17.21 -5.22 -14.15
C TYR A 174 18.15 -6.44 -14.09
N ARG A 175 19.04 -6.52 -15.09
CA ARG A 175 20.41 -6.89 -14.78
C ARG A 175 20.78 -5.94 -13.66
N ALA A 176 20.86 -6.44 -12.44
CA ALA A 176 21.74 -5.87 -11.45
C ALA A 176 23.05 -5.62 -12.20
N THR A 177 23.36 -4.36 -12.48
CA THR A 177 24.70 -4.00 -12.94
C THR A 177 25.64 -4.63 -11.92
N PRO A 178 26.50 -5.58 -12.30
CA PRO A 178 27.48 -6.08 -11.35
C PRO A 178 28.26 -4.86 -10.90
N ALA A 179 28.26 -4.60 -9.60
CA ALA A 179 29.12 -3.58 -9.03
C ALA A 179 30.55 -3.97 -9.38
N ILE A 180 31.10 -3.34 -10.42
CA ILE A 180 32.52 -3.45 -10.73
C ILE A 180 33.21 -2.65 -9.62
N HIS A 181 33.63 -3.35 -8.57
CA HIS A 181 34.56 -2.80 -7.60
C HIS A 181 35.90 -2.60 -8.32
N LEU A 182 36.14 -1.38 -8.79
CA LEU A 182 37.47 -0.92 -9.17
C LEU A 182 38.32 -0.84 -7.90
N LEU A 183 39.04 -1.92 -7.62
CA LEU A 183 40.14 -1.93 -6.65
C LEU A 183 41.29 -1.14 -7.26
N SER A 184 41.46 0.10 -6.82
CA SER A 184 42.63 0.94 -7.10
C SER A 184 43.84 0.42 -6.32
N GLY A 185 44.45 -0.66 -6.84
CA GLY A 185 45.76 -1.14 -6.42
C GLY A 185 46.87 -0.47 -7.23
N HIS A 186 47.51 0.56 -6.66
CA HIS A 186 48.83 0.98 -7.10
C HIS A 186 49.86 -0.03 -6.58
N GLN A 187 50.40 -0.89 -7.46
CA GLN A 187 51.81 -1.29 -7.40
C GLN A 187 52.33 -1.70 -8.79
N ALA A 188 53.57 -1.30 -9.02
CA ALA A 188 54.34 -1.48 -10.23
C ALA A 188 54.70 -2.94 -10.55
N GLY A 189 54.87 -3.23 -11.85
CA GLY A 189 55.81 -4.26 -12.33
C GLY A 189 55.26 -5.43 -13.16
N GLY A 190 55.54 -5.41 -14.48
CA GLY A 190 56.07 -6.59 -15.18
C GLY A 190 55.16 -7.50 -16.04
N ALA A 191 55.46 -7.51 -17.36
CA ALA A 191 55.36 -8.59 -18.38
C ALA A 191 53.96 -9.09 -18.88
N LYS A 192 53.74 -9.66 -20.08
CA LYS A 192 54.31 -9.64 -21.46
C LYS A 192 53.44 -10.63 -22.32
N PHE A 193 52.65 -10.15 -23.32
CA PHE A 193 51.99 -10.80 -24.51
C PHE A 193 51.33 -12.22 -24.38
N VAL A 194 50.52 -12.82 -25.29
CA VAL A 194 50.22 -12.74 -26.74
C VAL A 194 48.78 -13.27 -26.99
N ARG A 195 48.14 -12.87 -28.10
CA ARG A 195 46.87 -13.39 -28.66
C ARG A 195 46.99 -14.83 -29.23
N PRO A 196 45.88 -15.58 -29.25
CA PRO A 196 45.35 -16.15 -30.49
C PRO A 196 44.09 -15.44 -30.97
#